data_AF-A0AB35BEH1-F1
#
_entry.id   AF-A0AB35BEH1-F1
#
_cell.length_a   1.000
_cell.length_b   1.000
_cell.length_c   1.000
_cell.angle_alpha   90.00
_cell.angle_beta   90.00
_cell.angle_gamma   90.00
#
_symmetry.space_group_name_H-M   'P 1'
#
loop_
_entity.id
_entity.type
_entity.pdbx_description
1 polymer ?
#
loop_
_entity_poly.entity_id
_entity_poly.type
_entity_poly.pdbx_seq_one_letter_code
_entity_poly.pdbx_strand_id
1 'polypeptide(L)'
;MTWVIAHADSVPPLQCPDISRLRWVGSSTAGPEFAHPPEMRVAEWLFGDGCGVRRESASVSALEVTFTPPRSVLRAAFGGRLRDRLDAVLSAHEHAVEETLATWERHATAVRFDTCAGVEWCPAVGLAGLSETEICAERQLICTRLHVSTVALTLDDAQWRTLVVERFLDWQSQAWSQYQRLLTLGVRRSLGWGFEFAPLTQTRQVVADAG
;
A
#
# COMPACT_ATOMS: atom_id res chain seq x y z
N MET A 1 -12.18 -0.69 3.39
CA MET A 1 -11.23 -1.79 3.19
C MET A 1 -11.20 -2.06 1.70
N THR A 2 -10.06 -1.86 1.07
CA THR A 2 -9.87 -2.28 -0.32
C THR A 2 -8.95 -3.49 -0.28
N TRP A 3 -9.33 -4.52 -1.03
CA TRP A 3 -8.74 -5.84 -1.07
C TRP A 3 -7.29 -5.79 -1.55
N VAL A 4 -6.47 -6.78 -1.16
CA VAL A 4 -5.24 -7.04 -1.90
C VAL A 4 -5.63 -7.79 -3.16
N ILE A 5 -5.33 -7.24 -4.32
CA ILE A 5 -5.59 -7.89 -5.61
C ILE A 5 -4.27 -8.45 -6.12
N ALA A 6 -4.21 -9.78 -6.25
CA ALA A 6 -3.09 -10.44 -6.89
C ALA A 6 -3.25 -10.34 -8.41
N HIS A 7 -2.26 -9.75 -9.07
CA HIS A 7 -2.24 -9.64 -10.53
C HIS A 7 -1.33 -10.74 -11.10
N ALA A 8 -1.89 -11.60 -11.94
CA ALA A 8 -1.10 -12.52 -12.75
C ALA A 8 -0.67 -11.77 -14.03
N ASP A 9 0.63 -11.60 -14.23
CA ASP A 9 1.23 -11.02 -15.44
C ASP A 9 0.78 -9.60 -15.80
N SER A 10 0.53 -8.73 -14.82
CA SER A 10 0.35 -7.30 -15.07
C SER A 10 1.55 -6.50 -14.56
N VAL A 11 2.12 -5.70 -15.46
CA VAL A 11 2.97 -4.58 -15.07
C VAL A 11 2.02 -3.44 -14.73
N PRO A 12 2.17 -2.81 -13.55
CA PRO A 12 1.37 -1.64 -13.20
C PRO A 12 1.47 -0.59 -14.31
N PRO A 13 0.35 -0.11 -14.87
CA PRO A 13 0.42 0.92 -15.88
C PRO A 13 1.02 2.18 -15.25
N LEU A 14 2.11 2.70 -15.82
CA LEU A 14 2.63 4.02 -15.44
C LEU A 14 1.76 5.19 -15.94
N GLN A 15 0.56 4.90 -16.46
CA GLN A 15 -0.41 5.89 -16.89
C GLN A 15 -1.09 6.51 -15.66
N CYS A 16 -0.32 7.27 -14.89
CA CYS A 16 -0.83 8.09 -13.82
C CYS A 16 -1.31 9.43 -14.39
N PRO A 17 -2.49 9.94 -14.01
CA PRO A 17 -2.93 11.29 -14.38
C PRO A 17 -1.93 12.37 -13.96
N ASP A 18 -1.18 12.13 -12.89
CA ASP A 18 -0.16 13.02 -12.36
C ASP A 18 1.15 12.27 -12.12
N ILE A 19 2.04 12.25 -13.12
CA ILE A 19 3.35 11.59 -13.02
C ILE A 19 4.19 12.12 -11.85
N SER A 20 3.93 13.36 -11.40
CA SER A 20 4.56 13.94 -10.23
C SER A 20 4.09 13.30 -8.93
N ARG A 21 3.18 12.33 -8.94
CA ARG A 21 2.73 11.52 -7.78
C ARG A 21 3.04 10.03 -7.92
N LEU A 22 3.66 9.63 -9.02
CA LEU A 22 4.17 8.28 -9.21
C LEU A 22 5.53 8.14 -8.51
N ARG A 23 5.68 7.16 -7.62
CA ARG A 23 6.90 6.96 -6.81
C ARG A 23 7.30 5.51 -6.73
N TRP A 24 8.61 5.24 -6.63
CA TRP A 24 9.09 3.97 -6.10
C TRP A 24 8.79 3.87 -4.61
N VAL A 25 8.51 2.67 -4.12
CA VAL A 25 8.25 2.42 -2.71
C VAL A 25 8.95 1.16 -2.20
N GLY A 26 9.37 1.25 -0.95
CA GLY A 26 10.00 0.19 -0.18
C GLY A 26 11.53 0.12 -0.34
N SER A 27 12.23 -0.35 0.69
CA SER A 27 13.69 -0.23 0.77
C SER A 27 14.45 -1.02 -0.29
N SER A 28 13.83 -2.02 -0.93
CA SER A 28 14.44 -2.73 -2.06
C SER A 28 14.51 -1.87 -3.34
N THR A 29 13.90 -0.68 -3.34
CA THR A 29 13.93 0.29 -4.44
C THR A 29 14.72 1.57 -4.09
N ALA A 30 15.64 1.49 -3.11
CA ALA A 30 16.47 2.64 -2.70
C ALA A 30 17.70 2.86 -3.60
N GLY A 31 17.97 1.96 -4.55
CA GLY A 31 19.12 2.02 -5.46
C GLY A 31 19.01 3.12 -6.53
N PRO A 32 20.14 3.53 -7.14
CA PRO A 32 20.18 4.61 -8.15
C PRO A 32 19.39 4.31 -9.43
N GLU A 33 19.14 3.03 -9.73
CA GLU A 33 18.30 2.58 -10.85
C GLU A 33 16.81 2.92 -10.68
N PHE A 34 16.37 3.18 -9.44
CA PHE A 34 14.99 3.54 -9.10
C PHE A 34 14.84 5.06 -9.01
N ALA A 35 15.14 5.74 -10.11
CA ALA A 35 15.01 7.20 -10.20
C ALA A 35 13.54 7.66 -10.20
N HIS A 36 13.31 8.91 -9.79
CA HIS A 36 12.01 9.59 -9.92
C HIS A 36 12.04 10.59 -11.10
N PRO A 37 11.05 10.57 -12.02
CA PRO A 37 9.91 9.65 -12.08
C PRO A 37 10.30 8.22 -12.48
N PRO A 38 9.53 7.19 -12.05
CA PRO A 38 9.77 5.81 -12.46
C PRO A 38 9.77 5.63 -13.98
N GLU A 39 10.78 4.95 -14.49
CA GLU A 39 10.90 4.61 -15.91
C GLU A 39 10.18 3.30 -16.22
N MET A 40 9.47 3.24 -17.35
CA MET A 40 8.71 2.05 -17.79
C MET A 40 9.60 0.81 -17.87
N ARG A 41 10.81 0.94 -18.43
CA ARG A 41 11.75 -0.17 -18.56
C ARG A 41 12.14 -0.77 -17.20
N VAL A 42 12.29 0.06 -16.18
CA VAL A 42 12.66 -0.40 -14.83
C VAL A 42 11.44 -1.03 -14.14
N ALA A 43 10.24 -0.48 -14.35
CA ALA A 43 9.00 -1.10 -13.87
C ALA A 43 8.76 -2.47 -14.52
N GLU A 44 8.88 -2.57 -15.85
CA GLU A 44 8.79 -3.83 -16.59
C GLU A 44 9.85 -4.84 -16.12
N TRP A 45 11.06 -4.38 -15.82
CA TRP A 45 12.11 -5.24 -15.28
C TRP A 45 11.74 -5.80 -13.89
N LEU A 46 11.23 -4.96 -12.98
CA LEU A 46 10.86 -5.35 -11.61
C LEU A 46 9.61 -6.24 -11.54
N PHE A 47 8.58 -5.91 -12.32
CA PHE A 47 7.31 -6.63 -12.32
C PHE A 47 7.25 -7.76 -13.35
N GLY A 48 8.16 -7.80 -14.32
CA GLY A 48 8.35 -8.91 -15.26
C GLY A 48 9.36 -9.95 -14.76
N ASP A 49 10.14 -10.52 -15.69
CA ASP A 49 11.13 -11.57 -15.40
C ASP A 49 12.56 -11.03 -15.21
N GLY A 50 12.71 -9.70 -15.15
CA GLY A 50 14.01 -9.03 -15.17
C GLY A 50 14.91 -9.35 -13.97
N CYS A 51 14.32 -9.68 -12.83
CA CYS A 51 15.05 -10.02 -11.60
C CYS A 51 15.65 -11.44 -11.60
N GLY A 52 15.46 -12.24 -12.66
CA GLY A 52 16.03 -13.59 -12.77
C GLY A 52 15.43 -14.62 -11.80
N VAL A 53 14.32 -14.27 -11.13
CA VAL A 53 13.60 -15.15 -10.20
C VAL A 53 12.58 -15.95 -10.98
N ARG A 54 12.69 -17.29 -10.94
CA ARG A 54 11.75 -18.18 -11.62
C ARG A 54 10.42 -18.20 -10.86
N ARG A 55 9.38 -17.62 -11.45
CA ARG A 55 8.00 -17.66 -10.91
C ARG A 55 7.40 -19.04 -11.23
N GLU A 56 7.01 -19.79 -10.21
CA GLU A 56 6.26 -21.05 -10.41
C GLU A 56 4.80 -20.75 -10.85
N SER A 57 4.15 -21.76 -11.43
CA SER A 57 2.89 -21.70 -12.17
C SER A 57 1.76 -20.93 -11.46
N ALA A 58 1.16 -19.97 -12.17
CA ALA A 58 0.32 -18.85 -11.71
C ALA A 58 1.14 -17.66 -11.15
N SER A 59 1.90 -17.03 -12.03
CA SER A 59 2.86 -15.94 -11.80
C SER A 59 2.18 -14.64 -11.36
N VAL A 60 1.81 -14.55 -10.07
CA VAL A 60 1.48 -13.25 -9.48
C VAL A 60 2.71 -12.35 -9.61
N SER A 61 2.63 -11.32 -10.44
CA SER A 61 3.70 -10.35 -10.71
C SER A 61 3.69 -9.22 -9.70
N ALA A 62 2.50 -8.85 -9.24
CA ALA A 62 2.28 -7.74 -8.33
C ALA A 62 1.10 -8.00 -7.39
N LEU A 63 1.20 -7.42 -6.19
CA LEU A 63 0.13 -7.28 -5.23
C LEU A 63 -0.32 -5.82 -5.22
N GLU A 64 -1.56 -5.57 -5.57
CA GLU A 64 -2.13 -4.22 -5.47
C GLU A 64 -2.78 -4.00 -4.11
N VAL A 65 -2.38 -2.91 -3.45
CA VAL A 65 -2.96 -2.46 -2.17
C VAL A 65 -3.48 -1.05 -2.34
N THR A 66 -4.74 -0.82 -1.97
CA THR A 66 -5.35 0.51 -2.11
C THR A 66 -5.67 1.11 -0.74
N PHE A 67 -5.19 2.34 -0.53
CA PHE A 67 -5.52 3.18 0.61
C PHE A 67 -6.49 4.28 0.19
N THR A 68 -7.58 4.38 0.93
CA THR A 68 -8.60 5.43 0.70
C THR A 68 -9.07 5.96 2.04
N PRO A 69 -9.06 7.28 2.27
CA PRO A 69 -9.66 7.87 3.47
C PRO A 69 -11.14 7.47 3.63
N PRO A 70 -11.67 7.45 4.86
CA PRO A 70 -13.10 7.22 5.08
C PRO A 70 -13.97 8.22 4.30
N ARG A 71 -15.14 7.78 3.83
CA ARG A 71 -16.08 8.63 3.06
C ARG A 71 -16.44 9.93 3.76
N SER A 72 -16.53 9.94 5.09
CA SER A 72 -16.78 11.15 5.89
C SER A 72 -15.64 12.16 5.76
N VAL A 73 -14.39 11.69 5.82
CA VAL A 73 -13.19 12.52 5.63
C VAL A 73 -13.15 13.09 4.22
N LEU A 74 -13.39 12.26 3.20
CA LEU A 74 -13.44 12.71 1.80
C LEU A 74 -14.51 13.78 1.58
N ARG A 75 -15.75 13.53 2.02
CA ARG A 75 -16.83 14.52 1.92
C ARG A 75 -16.50 15.83 2.61
N ALA A 76 -15.86 15.79 3.78
CA ALA A 76 -15.46 16.99 4.50
C ALA A 76 -14.29 17.74 3.82
N ALA A 77 -13.36 17.00 3.20
CA ALA A 77 -12.25 17.55 2.44
C ALA A 77 -12.74 18.28 1.18
N PHE A 78 -13.66 17.68 0.42
CA PHE A 78 -14.21 18.24 -0.82
C PHE A 78 -15.44 19.15 -0.62
N GLY A 79 -16.08 19.12 0.56
CA GLY A 79 -17.38 19.77 0.82
C GLY A 79 -17.33 21.26 1.19
N GLY A 80 -16.26 21.98 0.89
CA GLY A 80 -16.12 23.39 1.29
C GLY A 80 -15.27 24.23 0.33
N ARG A 81 -15.26 25.55 0.55
CA ARG A 81 -14.47 26.51 -0.25
C ARG A 81 -13.00 26.63 0.17
N LEU A 82 -12.58 25.88 1.19
CA LEU A 82 -11.23 25.96 1.77
C LEU A 82 -10.33 24.90 1.12
N ARG A 83 -9.53 25.32 0.13
CA ARG A 83 -8.50 24.51 -0.50
C ARG A 83 -7.56 23.85 0.53
N ASP A 84 -7.25 24.58 1.60
CA ASP A 84 -6.39 24.13 2.71
C ASP A 84 -6.87 22.84 3.39
N ARG A 85 -8.17 22.53 3.35
CA ARG A 85 -8.70 21.26 3.90
C ARG A 85 -8.29 20.08 3.07
N LEU A 86 -8.40 20.20 1.75
CA LEU A 86 -8.00 19.14 0.82
C LEU A 86 -6.51 18.88 0.96
N ASP A 87 -5.70 19.95 0.97
CA ASP A 87 -4.25 19.86 1.09
C ASP A 87 -3.83 19.22 2.44
N ALA A 88 -4.48 19.60 3.55
CA ALA A 88 -4.21 18.99 4.86
C ALA A 88 -4.62 17.51 4.94
N VAL A 89 -5.77 17.14 4.37
CA VAL A 89 -6.21 15.73 4.32
C VAL A 89 -5.31 14.90 3.41
N LEU A 90 -4.89 15.45 2.29
CA LEU A 90 -3.97 14.80 1.36
C LEU A 90 -2.60 14.56 2.02
N SER A 91 -2.03 15.58 2.65
CA SER A 91 -0.76 15.44 3.38
C SER A 91 -0.86 14.40 4.51
N ALA A 92 -1.96 14.39 5.27
CA ALA A 92 -2.20 13.38 6.30
C ALA A 92 -2.38 11.97 5.70
N HIS A 93 -2.99 11.87 4.52
CA HIS A 93 -3.15 10.61 3.79
C HIS A 93 -1.81 10.06 3.31
N GLU A 94 -1.01 10.86 2.61
CA GLU A 94 0.31 10.49 2.10
C GLU A 94 1.22 10.01 3.24
N HIS A 95 1.32 10.80 4.32
CA HIS A 95 2.11 10.42 5.49
C HIS A 95 1.60 9.13 6.15
N ALA A 96 0.28 8.96 6.28
CA ALA A 96 -0.28 7.74 6.85
C ALA A 96 0.01 6.51 5.99
N VAL A 97 0.01 6.63 4.66
CA VAL A 97 0.39 5.55 3.74
C VAL A 97 1.87 5.21 3.90
N GLU A 98 2.75 6.20 3.87
CA GLU A 98 4.20 6.03 3.98
C GLU A 98 4.59 5.33 5.30
N GLU A 99 4.12 5.82 6.44
CA GLU A 99 4.41 5.24 7.75
C GLU A 99 3.81 3.84 7.94
N THR A 100 2.63 3.60 7.36
CA THR A 100 2.02 2.26 7.37
C THR A 100 2.88 1.30 6.55
N LEU A 101 3.31 1.70 5.36
CA LEU A 101 4.16 0.87 4.51
C LEU A 101 5.51 0.59 5.17
N ALA A 102 6.16 1.60 5.77
CA ALA A 102 7.42 1.42 6.48
C ALA A 102 7.30 0.44 7.65
N THR A 103 6.16 0.43 8.34
CA THR A 103 5.91 -0.52 9.44
C THR A 103 5.60 -1.92 8.92
N TRP A 104 4.77 -2.00 7.87
CA TRP A 104 4.46 -3.26 7.21
C TRP A 104 5.74 -3.92 6.68
N GLU A 105 6.61 -3.14 6.07
CA GLU A 105 7.90 -3.59 5.55
C GLU A 105 8.79 -4.22 6.64
N ARG A 106 8.90 -3.57 7.81
CA ARG A 106 9.70 -4.07 8.93
C ARG A 106 9.19 -5.39 9.51
N HIS A 107 7.88 -5.66 9.44
CA HIS A 107 7.28 -6.77 10.17
C HIS A 107 6.80 -7.94 9.31
N ALA A 108 6.51 -7.69 8.03
CA ALA A 108 5.90 -8.70 7.17
C ALA A 108 6.80 -9.14 6.01
N THR A 109 7.91 -8.45 5.75
CA THR A 109 8.72 -8.73 4.55
C THR A 109 9.69 -9.87 4.80
N ALA A 110 9.42 -10.99 4.16
CA ALA A 110 10.34 -12.12 4.08
C ALA A 110 10.36 -12.63 2.64
N VAL A 111 11.45 -13.26 2.26
CA VAL A 111 11.63 -13.89 0.95
C VAL A 111 11.85 -15.39 1.11
N ARG A 112 11.54 -16.13 0.05
CA ARG A 112 11.81 -17.56 -0.06
C ARG A 112 13.28 -17.78 -0.35
N PHE A 113 13.86 -18.76 0.34
CA PHE A 113 15.23 -19.20 0.17
C PHE A 113 15.24 -20.71 -0.05
N ASP A 114 15.49 -21.13 -1.28
CA ASP A 114 15.50 -22.55 -1.64
C ASP A 114 16.83 -23.18 -1.25
N THR A 115 16.79 -24.15 -0.35
CA THR A 115 17.94 -24.93 0.12
C THR A 115 17.84 -26.37 -0.37
N CYS A 116 18.94 -27.13 -0.26
CA CYS A 116 18.90 -28.57 -0.51
C CYS A 116 17.95 -29.34 0.44
N ALA A 117 17.60 -28.76 1.60
CA ALA A 117 16.71 -29.36 2.59
C ALA A 117 15.24 -28.95 2.42
N GLY A 118 14.94 -28.02 1.50
CA GLY A 118 13.59 -27.49 1.27
C GLY A 118 13.58 -25.96 1.18
N VAL A 119 12.38 -25.38 1.30
CA VAL A 119 12.18 -23.93 1.24
C VAL A 119 12.26 -23.36 2.65
N GLU A 120 13.21 -22.47 2.88
CA GLU A 120 13.30 -21.63 4.08
C GLU A 120 12.88 -20.20 3.76
N TRP A 121 12.76 -19.36 4.79
CA TRP A 121 12.51 -17.93 4.63
C TRP A 121 13.55 -17.11 5.35
N CYS A 122 14.02 -16.03 4.71
CA CYS A 122 14.91 -15.06 5.34
C CYS A 122 14.31 -13.65 5.30
N PRO A 123 14.76 -12.74 6.18
CA PRO A 123 14.36 -11.35 6.13
C PRO A 123 14.72 -10.70 4.79
N ALA A 124 13.81 -9.89 4.27
CA ALA A 124 14.11 -9.02 3.12
C ALA A 124 14.76 -7.71 3.59
N VAL A 125 15.45 -7.02 2.67
CA VAL A 125 15.83 -5.61 2.83
C VAL A 125 14.58 -4.74 3.00
N GLY A 126 13.55 -5.02 2.19
CA GLY A 126 12.30 -4.27 2.19
C GLY A 126 11.41 -4.63 1.03
N LEU A 127 10.26 -3.98 0.91
CA LEU A 127 9.38 -4.16 -0.25
C LEU A 127 10.01 -3.49 -1.48
N ALA A 128 9.56 -3.91 -2.66
CA ALA A 128 9.84 -3.22 -3.91
C ALA A 128 8.52 -2.95 -4.61
N GLY A 129 8.29 -1.72 -5.06
CA GLY A 129 7.02 -1.43 -5.71
C GLY A 129 6.89 -0.02 -6.23
N LEU A 130 5.68 0.29 -6.69
CA LEU A 130 5.27 1.61 -7.16
C LEU A 130 4.08 2.10 -6.35
N SER A 131 4.01 3.41 -6.13
CA SER A 131 2.86 4.09 -5.55
C SER A 131 2.31 5.11 -6.54
N GLU A 132 1.00 5.13 -6.68
CA GLU A 132 0.25 6.10 -7.47
C GLU A 132 -0.83 6.74 -6.59
N THR A 133 -0.78 8.06 -6.43
CA THR A 133 -1.84 8.81 -5.73
C THR A 133 -2.73 9.55 -6.70
N GLU A 134 -4.00 9.15 -6.74
CA GLU A 134 -5.07 9.77 -7.53
C GLU A 134 -5.90 10.72 -6.67
N ILE A 135 -6.14 11.92 -7.20
CA ILE A 135 -7.06 12.91 -6.64
C ILE A 135 -8.07 13.27 -7.73
N CYS A 136 -9.36 13.05 -7.48
CA CYS A 136 -10.41 13.34 -8.44
C CYS A 136 -11.52 14.14 -7.74
N ALA A 137 -11.65 15.42 -8.11
CA ALA A 137 -12.63 16.32 -7.53
C ALA A 137 -14.07 15.91 -7.89
N GLU A 138 -14.29 15.45 -9.12
CA GLU A 138 -15.60 15.02 -9.63
C GLU A 138 -16.13 13.81 -8.85
N ARG A 139 -15.25 12.86 -8.53
CA ARG A 139 -15.57 11.67 -7.72
C ARG A 139 -15.39 11.88 -6.22
N GLN A 140 -14.90 13.04 -5.80
CA GLN A 140 -14.52 13.34 -4.41
C GLN A 140 -13.62 12.24 -3.82
N LEU A 141 -12.56 11.88 -4.56
CA LEU A 141 -11.69 10.76 -4.25
C LEU A 141 -10.27 11.24 -3.98
N ILE A 142 -9.69 10.69 -2.91
CA ILE A 142 -8.23 10.60 -2.70
C ILE A 142 -7.95 9.11 -2.58
N CYS A 143 -7.06 8.58 -3.40
CA CYS A 143 -6.76 7.15 -3.46
C CYS A 143 -5.26 6.97 -3.70
N THR A 144 -4.59 6.19 -2.87
CA THR A 144 -3.23 5.73 -3.17
C THR A 144 -3.25 4.25 -3.48
N ARG A 145 -2.82 3.88 -4.68
CA ARG A 145 -2.60 2.50 -5.10
C ARG A 145 -1.11 2.18 -4.98
N LEU A 146 -0.81 1.13 -4.25
CA LEU A 146 0.52 0.53 -4.20
C LEU A 146 0.51 -0.73 -5.05
N HIS A 147 1.49 -0.86 -5.92
CA HIS A 147 1.79 -2.09 -6.62
C HIS A 147 3.09 -2.64 -6.05
N VAL A 148 3.00 -3.70 -5.26
CA VAL A 148 4.14 -4.35 -4.61
C VAL A 148 4.56 -5.53 -5.46
N SER A 149 5.83 -5.57 -5.85
CA SER A 149 6.39 -6.70 -6.59
C SER A 149 6.41 -7.96 -5.72
N THR A 150 6.21 -9.11 -6.34
CA THR A 150 6.37 -10.41 -5.67
C THR A 150 7.83 -10.83 -5.51
N VAL A 151 8.77 -9.92 -5.78
CA VAL A 151 10.20 -10.10 -5.47
C VAL A 151 10.72 -8.95 -4.63
N ALA A 152 11.72 -9.25 -3.80
CA ALA A 152 12.41 -8.29 -2.95
C ALA A 152 13.89 -8.65 -2.84
N LEU A 153 14.73 -7.67 -2.49
CA LEU A 153 16.11 -7.93 -2.12
C LEU A 153 16.16 -8.63 -0.77
N THR A 154 16.98 -9.65 -0.68
CA THR A 154 17.25 -10.34 0.59
C THR A 154 18.27 -9.61 1.42
N LEU A 155 18.11 -9.61 2.74
CA LEU A 155 18.99 -8.88 3.63
C LEU A 155 20.43 -9.43 3.62
N ASP A 156 20.62 -10.73 3.41
CA ASP A 156 21.91 -11.39 3.59
C ASP A 156 22.91 -11.15 2.45
N ASP A 157 22.46 -11.18 1.20
CA ASP A 157 23.34 -11.10 0.01
C ASP A 157 22.84 -10.14 -1.09
N ALA A 158 21.79 -9.37 -0.78
CA ALA A 158 21.16 -8.42 -1.70
C ALA A 158 20.82 -9.02 -3.09
N GLN A 159 20.43 -10.30 -3.14
CA GLN A 159 19.87 -10.89 -4.36
C GLN A 159 18.34 -10.77 -4.35
N TRP A 160 17.76 -10.67 -5.54
CA TRP A 160 16.30 -10.70 -5.71
C TRP A 160 15.78 -12.11 -5.48
N ARG A 161 14.76 -12.24 -4.62
CA ARG A 161 14.07 -13.51 -4.35
C ARG A 161 12.58 -13.30 -4.20
N THR A 162 11.81 -14.37 -4.36
CA THR A 162 10.34 -14.35 -4.24
C THR A 162 9.91 -13.96 -2.84
N LEU A 163 9.02 -12.98 -2.71
CA LEU A 163 8.38 -12.58 -1.47
C LEU A 163 7.50 -13.72 -0.94
N VAL A 164 7.51 -13.93 0.38
CA VAL A 164 6.54 -14.80 1.06
C VAL A 164 5.22 -14.03 1.17
N VAL A 165 4.38 -14.18 0.16
CA VAL A 165 3.12 -13.42 0.00
C VAL A 165 2.17 -13.62 1.17
N GLU A 166 2.11 -14.82 1.75
CA GLU A 166 1.26 -15.12 2.90
C GLU A 166 1.57 -14.22 4.09
N ARG A 167 2.85 -14.03 4.40
CA ARG A 167 3.28 -13.14 5.49
C ARG A 167 2.94 -11.68 5.21
N PHE A 168 3.09 -11.26 3.95
CA PHE A 168 2.66 -9.94 3.53
C PHE A 168 1.15 -9.76 3.78
N LEU A 169 0.33 -10.71 3.34
CA LEU A 169 -1.13 -10.66 3.47
C LEU A 169 -1.61 -10.74 4.92
N ASP A 170 -0.97 -11.54 5.78
CA ASP A 170 -1.33 -11.68 7.20
C ASP A 170 -1.31 -10.33 7.94
N TRP A 171 -0.47 -9.40 7.48
CA TRP A 171 -0.34 -8.06 8.07
C TRP A 171 -1.37 -7.04 7.57
N GLN A 172 -2.18 -7.37 6.55
CA GLN A 172 -3.12 -6.43 5.93
C GLN A 172 -4.08 -5.78 6.95
N SER A 173 -4.59 -6.56 7.90
CA SER A 173 -5.52 -6.06 8.91
C SER A 173 -4.84 -5.05 9.85
N GLN A 174 -3.60 -5.32 10.24
CA GLN A 174 -2.83 -4.44 11.12
C GLN A 174 -2.41 -3.16 10.39
N ALA A 175 -1.94 -3.28 9.15
CA ALA A 175 -1.63 -2.15 8.28
C ALA A 175 -2.85 -1.23 8.10
N TRP A 176 -4.04 -1.80 7.91
CA TRP A 176 -5.27 -1.02 7.79
C TRP A 176 -5.60 -0.23 9.07
N SER A 177 -5.55 -0.88 10.23
CA SER A 177 -5.77 -0.19 11.52
C SER A 177 -4.74 0.92 11.76
N GLN A 178 -3.49 0.68 11.39
CA GLN A 178 -2.42 1.67 11.50
C GLN A 178 -2.67 2.88 10.59
N TYR A 179 -2.99 2.67 9.32
CA TYR A 179 -3.32 3.74 8.37
C TYR A 179 -4.46 4.61 8.88
N GLN A 180 -5.56 4.00 9.35
CA GLN A 180 -6.70 4.75 9.88
C GLN A 180 -6.31 5.61 11.09
N ARG A 181 -5.53 5.04 12.01
CA ARG A 181 -5.04 5.75 13.20
C ARG A 181 -4.16 6.95 12.81
N LEU A 182 -3.20 6.75 11.92
CA LEU A 182 -2.27 7.80 11.48
C LEU A 182 -2.99 8.92 10.72
N LEU A 183 -3.90 8.57 9.81
CA LEU A 183 -4.73 9.53 9.09
C LEU A 183 -5.54 10.38 10.07
N THR A 184 -6.23 9.74 11.02
CA THR A 184 -7.01 10.45 12.04
C THR A 184 -6.14 11.39 12.87
N LEU A 185 -4.95 10.96 13.29
CA LEU A 185 -4.02 11.81 14.03
C LEU A 185 -3.54 13.00 13.19
N GLY A 186 -3.19 12.78 11.93
CA GLY A 186 -2.76 13.84 11.01
C GLY A 186 -3.87 14.87 10.78
N VAL A 187 -5.07 14.42 10.41
CA VAL A 187 -6.22 15.31 10.18
C VAL A 187 -6.62 16.06 11.45
N ARG A 188 -6.60 15.41 12.62
CA ARG A 188 -6.88 16.07 13.90
C ARG A 188 -5.85 17.16 14.20
N ARG A 189 -4.56 16.92 13.97
CA ARG A 189 -3.50 17.91 14.20
C ARG A 189 -3.62 19.11 13.27
N SER A 190 -3.92 18.88 11.99
CA SER A 190 -3.94 19.95 10.99
C SER A 190 -5.24 20.75 10.97
N LEU A 191 -6.39 20.09 11.20
CA LEU A 191 -7.71 20.71 11.03
C LEU A 191 -8.57 20.75 12.31
N GLY A 192 -8.10 20.15 13.41
CA GLY A 192 -8.84 20.11 14.67
C GLY A 192 -10.09 19.22 14.66
N TRP A 193 -10.22 18.32 13.68
CA TRP A 193 -11.43 17.49 13.54
C TRP A 193 -11.54 16.44 14.65
N GLY A 194 -12.77 16.30 15.18
CA GLY A 194 -13.17 15.21 16.05
C GLY A 194 -13.40 13.92 15.26
N PHE A 195 -13.10 12.78 15.87
CA PHE A 195 -13.34 11.46 15.29
C PHE A 195 -13.94 10.54 16.33
N GLU A 196 -15.00 9.84 15.94
CA GLU A 196 -15.60 8.76 16.71
C GLU A 196 -15.35 7.44 15.98
N PHE A 197 -14.83 6.45 16.70
CA PHE A 197 -14.67 5.10 16.18
C PHE A 197 -15.94 4.32 16.49
N ALA A 198 -16.81 4.14 15.50
CA ALA A 198 -17.96 3.26 15.65
C ALA A 198 -17.46 1.80 15.77
N PRO A 199 -17.78 1.06 16.84
CA PRO A 199 -17.46 -0.36 16.89
C PRO A 199 -18.17 -1.08 15.76
N LEU A 200 -17.48 -2.03 15.11
CA LEU A 200 -17.99 -2.82 13.97
C LEU A 200 -19.21 -3.69 14.32
N THR A 201 -19.55 -3.81 15.61
CA THR A 201 -20.72 -4.52 16.13
C THR A 201 -21.73 -3.55 16.71
N GLN A 202 -22.53 -2.92 15.86
CA GLN A 202 -23.92 -2.62 16.24
C GLN A 202 -24.79 -3.80 15.83
N THR A 203 -24.75 -4.87 16.63
CA THR A 203 -25.88 -5.79 16.68
C THR A 203 -27.03 -4.97 17.23
N ARG A 204 -27.92 -4.48 16.36
CA ARG A 204 -29.24 -4.02 16.79
C ARG A 204 -29.92 -5.22 17.43
N GLN A 205 -29.78 -5.39 18.75
CA GLN A 205 -30.79 -6.10 19.51
C GLN A 205 -32.04 -5.25 19.41
N VAL A 206 -32.90 -5.62 18.46
CA VAL A 206 -34.32 -5.29 18.55
C VAL A 206 -34.79 -6.01 19.80
N VAL A 207 -34.84 -5.29 20.91
CA VAL A 207 -35.67 -5.70 22.05
C VAL A 207 -37.10 -5.61 21.52
N ALA A 208 -37.65 -6.76 21.16
CA ALA A 208 -39.09 -6.89 21.06
C ALA A 208 -39.62 -6.74 22.49
N ASP A 209 -40.21 -5.59 22.79
CA ASP A 209 -41.14 -5.48 23.92
C ASP A 209 -42.26 -6.49 23.68
N ALA A 210 -42.25 -7.57 24.45
CA ALA A 210 -43.40 -8.44 24.59
C ALA A 210 -44.40 -7.72 25.51
N GLY A 211 -45.43 -7.14 24.91
CA GLY A 211 -46.71 -6.88 25.56
C GLY A 211 -47.57 -8.13 25.57
#